data_AF-A0A3N4Z5I1-F1
#
_entry.id   AF-A0A3N4Z5I1-F1
#
_cell.length_a   1.000
_cell.length_b   1.000
_cell.length_c   1.000
_cell.angle_alpha   90.00
_cell.angle_beta   90.00
_cell.angle_gamma   90.00
#
_symmetry.space_group_name_H-M   'P 1'
#
loop_
_entity.id
_entity.type
_entity.pdbx_description
1 polymer ?
#
loop_
_entity_poly.entity_id
_entity_poly.type
_entity_poly.pdbx_seq_one_letter_code
_entity_poly.pdbx_strand_id
1 'polypeptide(L)'
;MTALVYDDTLTGLPVHHSAGRNSFLALSVGGIGVAVAAPAAAGPVQATLVQPGAPASEDLYWSTAPEAGQPSHAMPEFSINATWAACGVSDASTKLVRTFTRVAWQSVPAGKAYLKCGSDAWGYRHIQKNHQAHWEAIAVYDGVNWRTAADWAIAETLLYPASATYVSSNDTYYYKRQIQLRDKSTGKVFAVKYVNVIVARATQNIITAYPSSS
;
A
#
# COMPACT_ATOMS: atom_id res chain seq x y z
N MET A 1 -42.83 -18.25 25.32
CA MET A 1 -41.95 -18.28 24.14
C MET A 1 -40.54 -18.06 24.67
N THR A 2 -39.89 -18.99 25.38
CA THR A 2 -39.44 -20.36 25.03
C THR A 2 -38.27 -20.36 24.04
N ALA A 3 -37.07 -20.28 24.65
CA ALA A 3 -35.81 -21.01 24.46
C ALA A 3 -35.17 -21.30 23.07
N LEU A 4 -33.84 -21.07 23.12
CA LEU A 4 -32.68 -21.54 22.36
C LEU A 4 -32.80 -22.88 21.60
N VAL A 5 -32.10 -22.97 20.46
CA VAL A 5 -31.42 -24.20 20.00
C VAL A 5 -30.04 -23.84 19.40
N TYR A 6 -29.02 -24.53 19.93
CA TYR A 6 -27.66 -24.69 19.40
C TYR A 6 -27.65 -25.96 18.53
N ASP A 7 -26.84 -26.01 17.47
CA ASP A 7 -26.33 -27.27 16.92
C ASP A 7 -24.88 -27.08 16.44
N ASP A 8 -24.12 -28.15 16.64
CA ASP A 8 -22.69 -28.26 16.84
C ASP A 8 -22.28 -29.57 16.13
N THR A 9 -21.58 -29.50 15.00
CA THR A 9 -20.86 -30.67 14.49
C THR A 9 -19.55 -30.31 13.79
N LEU A 10 -18.49 -30.86 14.38
CA LEU A 10 -17.09 -30.94 13.99
C LEU A 10 -16.84 -31.97 12.87
N THR A 11 -15.56 -32.03 12.46
CA THR A 11 -14.83 -33.05 11.66
C THR A 11 -14.74 -32.73 10.15
N GLY A 12 -13.61 -32.85 9.44
CA GLY A 12 -12.29 -33.42 9.70
C GLY A 12 -11.69 -33.87 8.35
N LEU A 13 -10.40 -33.57 8.11
CA LEU A 13 -9.54 -33.92 6.95
C LEU A 13 -9.39 -35.46 6.74
N PRO A 14 -8.42 -35.99 5.93
CA PRO A 14 -8.09 -35.91 4.49
C PRO A 14 -7.90 -37.33 3.85
N VAL A 15 -7.67 -37.49 2.53
CA VAL A 15 -6.80 -38.59 2.03
C VAL A 15 -6.27 -38.42 0.59
N HIS A 16 -4.95 -38.57 0.46
CA HIS A 16 -4.20 -39.01 -0.73
C HIS A 16 -4.50 -40.48 -1.04
N HIS A 17 -4.49 -40.89 -2.31
CA HIS A 17 -4.11 -42.25 -2.73
C HIS A 17 -3.22 -42.20 -3.98
N SER A 18 -2.27 -43.12 -3.99
CA SER A 18 -1.14 -43.28 -4.88
C SER A 18 -1.36 -44.40 -5.90
N ALA A 19 -0.46 -44.44 -6.88
CA ALA A 19 0.04 -45.59 -7.62
C ALA A 19 -0.60 -45.94 -8.99
N GLY A 20 0.28 -46.12 -9.98
CA GLY A 20 -0.03 -46.81 -11.23
C GLY A 20 0.93 -46.51 -12.39
N ARG A 21 2.18 -46.98 -12.31
CA ARG A 21 3.08 -47.08 -13.45
C ARG A 21 2.51 -48.07 -14.49
N ASN A 22 2.74 -47.84 -15.78
CA ASN A 22 3.39 -48.81 -16.68
C ASN A 22 3.70 -48.21 -18.06
N SER A 23 4.98 -48.29 -18.43
CA SER A 23 5.48 -48.10 -19.78
C SER A 23 5.02 -49.25 -20.68
N PHE A 24 4.59 -48.92 -21.89
CA PHE A 24 4.68 -49.84 -23.04
C PHE A 24 5.17 -49.04 -24.25
N LEU A 25 6.36 -49.42 -24.74
CA LEU A 25 6.75 -49.20 -26.13
C LEU A 25 5.98 -50.19 -27.00
N ALA A 26 5.41 -49.70 -28.10
CA ALA A 26 5.15 -50.50 -29.29
C ALA A 26 5.38 -49.64 -30.53
N LEU A 27 6.34 -50.05 -31.36
CA LEU A 27 6.52 -49.60 -32.73
C LEU A 27 5.36 -50.13 -33.58
N SER A 28 4.78 -49.27 -34.44
CA SER A 28 4.26 -49.72 -35.73
C SER A 28 4.26 -48.58 -36.74
N VAL A 29 4.76 -48.93 -37.93
CA VAL A 29 4.99 -48.11 -39.11
C VAL A 29 3.69 -47.92 -39.90
N GLY A 30 3.51 -46.73 -40.49
CA GLY A 30 2.73 -46.57 -41.72
C GLY A 30 1.39 -45.84 -41.56
N GLY A 31 1.23 -44.76 -42.31
CA GLY A 31 -0.07 -44.12 -42.55
C GLY A 31 -0.02 -42.60 -42.39
N ILE A 32 0.43 -41.90 -43.43
CA ILE A 32 0.23 -40.45 -43.58
C ILE A 32 -1.27 -40.25 -43.83
N GLY A 33 -2.02 -39.99 -42.75
CA GLY A 33 -3.38 -39.46 -42.81
C GLY A 33 -3.32 -37.98 -42.43
N VAL A 34 -3.35 -37.10 -43.43
CA VAL A 34 -3.55 -35.66 -43.19
C VAL A 34 -5.01 -35.47 -42.79
N ALA A 35 -5.29 -35.44 -41.48
CA ALA A 35 -6.57 -35.02 -40.95
C ALA A 35 -6.67 -33.50 -41.08
N VAL A 36 -7.50 -33.02 -42.01
CA VAL A 36 -7.87 -31.61 -42.11
C VAL A 36 -8.83 -31.33 -40.95
N ALA A 37 -8.31 -30.72 -39.88
CA ALA A 37 -9.14 -30.25 -38.78
C ALA A 37 -10.02 -29.08 -39.27
N ALA A 38 -11.35 -29.24 -39.15
CA ALA A 38 -12.29 -28.15 -39.30
C ALA A 38 -12.02 -27.07 -38.23
N PRO A 39 -12.15 -25.77 -38.53
CA PRO A 39 -11.96 -24.73 -37.54
C PRO A 39 -13.04 -24.86 -36.45
N ALA A 40 -12.60 -25.01 -35.20
CA ALA A 40 -13.47 -24.89 -34.04
C ALA A 40 -14.12 -23.50 -34.07
N ALA A 41 -15.45 -23.48 -34.06
CA ALA A 41 -16.22 -22.25 -33.98
C ALA A 41 -15.76 -21.44 -32.76
N ALA A 42 -15.31 -20.21 -33.01
CA ALA A 42 -15.01 -19.25 -31.97
C ALA A 42 -16.26 -19.09 -31.09
N GLY A 43 -16.14 -19.48 -29.83
CA GLY A 43 -17.18 -19.23 -28.83
C GLY A 43 -17.47 -17.73 -28.72
N PRO A 44 -18.68 -17.34 -28.30
CA PRO A 44 -19.02 -15.94 -28.15
C PRO A 44 -18.07 -15.27 -27.15
N VAL A 45 -17.33 -14.28 -27.64
CA VAL A 45 -16.63 -13.29 -26.81
C VAL A 45 -17.70 -12.58 -25.99
N GLN A 46 -17.79 -12.93 -24.70
CA GLN A 46 -18.56 -12.15 -23.75
C GLN A 46 -17.88 -10.80 -23.60
N ALA A 47 -18.49 -9.77 -24.17
CA ALA A 47 -18.12 -8.39 -23.89
C ALA A 47 -18.32 -8.15 -22.39
N THR A 48 -17.23 -8.02 -21.64
CA THR A 48 -17.26 -7.57 -20.26
C THR A 48 -17.89 -6.20 -20.23
N LEU A 49 -19.12 -6.12 -19.71
CA LEU A 49 -19.81 -4.85 -19.45
C LEU A 49 -18.95 -4.06 -18.44
N VAL A 50 -18.36 -2.96 -18.89
CA VAL A 50 -17.80 -1.93 -18.00
C VAL A 50 -18.95 -1.45 -17.13
N GLN A 51 -18.86 -1.64 -15.80
CA GLN A 51 -19.87 -1.14 -14.88
C GLN A 51 -20.00 0.39 -15.01
N PRO A 52 -21.18 0.93 -15.34
CA PRO A 52 -21.42 2.36 -15.31
C PRO A 52 -21.40 2.83 -13.84
N GLY A 53 -20.52 3.77 -13.51
CA GLY A 53 -20.56 4.49 -12.23
C GLY A 53 -19.27 4.53 -11.41
N ALA A 54 -18.14 4.01 -11.89
CA ALA A 54 -16.85 4.37 -11.31
C ALA A 54 -16.41 5.74 -11.86
N PRO A 55 -16.09 6.74 -11.02
CA PRO A 55 -15.60 8.03 -11.48
C PRO A 55 -14.28 7.86 -12.23
N ALA A 56 -14.00 8.78 -13.15
CA ALA A 56 -12.69 8.84 -13.78
C ALA A 56 -11.62 9.12 -12.72
N SER A 57 -10.39 8.64 -12.92
CA SER A 57 -9.31 8.82 -11.95
C SER A 57 -9.01 10.30 -11.66
N GLU A 58 -9.26 11.18 -12.62
CA GLU A 58 -9.13 12.64 -12.50
C GLU A 58 -10.15 13.28 -11.55
N ASP A 59 -11.27 12.59 -11.28
CA ASP A 59 -12.29 13.00 -10.33
C ASP A 59 -12.03 12.45 -8.92
N LEU A 60 -10.93 11.71 -8.73
CA LEU A 60 -10.54 11.16 -7.43
C LEU A 60 -9.38 11.98 -6.83
N TYR A 61 -9.29 12.01 -5.50
CA TYR A 61 -8.19 12.64 -4.77
C TYR A 61 -7.96 11.98 -3.41
N TRP A 62 -6.72 12.01 -2.92
CA TRP A 62 -6.42 11.55 -1.57
C TRP A 62 -6.59 12.68 -0.55
N SER A 63 -7.19 12.34 0.59
CA SER A 63 -7.32 13.22 1.75
C SER A 63 -7.08 12.46 3.04
N THR A 64 -6.77 13.15 4.12
CA THR A 64 -6.79 12.53 5.45
C THR A 64 -8.22 12.22 5.86
N ALA A 65 -8.42 11.11 6.56
CA ALA A 65 -9.73 10.82 7.14
C ALA A 65 -10.08 11.91 8.17
N PRO A 66 -11.33 12.40 8.20
CA PRO A 66 -11.74 13.35 9.22
C PRO A 66 -11.61 12.70 10.59
N GLU A 67 -10.92 13.37 11.50
CA GLU A 67 -10.83 13.02 12.92
C GLU A 67 -11.66 14.00 13.74
N ALA A 68 -12.10 13.59 14.93
CA ALA A 68 -12.98 14.41 15.76
C ALA A 68 -12.36 15.81 16.01
N GLY A 69 -12.99 16.85 15.45
CA GLY A 69 -12.56 18.24 15.59
C GLY A 69 -11.45 18.70 14.64
N GLN A 70 -11.07 17.91 13.62
CA GLN A 70 -10.11 18.32 12.59
C GLN A 70 -10.70 18.09 11.18
N PRO A 71 -10.66 19.10 10.29
CA PRO A 71 -11.10 18.91 8.91
C PRO A 71 -10.19 17.90 8.20
N SER A 72 -10.72 17.23 7.17
CA SER A 72 -9.89 16.47 6.26
C SER A 72 -8.95 17.41 5.52
N HIS A 73 -7.66 17.09 5.47
CA HIS A 73 -6.69 17.80 4.66
C HIS A 73 -6.51 17.04 3.35
N ALA A 74 -6.74 17.69 2.21
CA ALA A 74 -6.43 17.13 0.90
C ALA A 74 -4.91 17.11 0.66
N MET A 75 -4.45 16.20 -0.19
CA MET A 75 -3.10 16.28 -0.74
C MET A 75 -2.93 17.63 -1.47
N PRO A 76 -1.78 18.30 -1.34
CA PRO A 76 -1.53 19.52 -2.11
C PRO A 76 -1.54 19.18 -3.61
N GLU A 77 -2.04 20.12 -4.41
CA GLU A 77 -1.92 20.05 -5.86
C GLU A 77 -0.45 20.03 -6.29
N PHE A 78 -0.22 19.60 -7.52
CA PHE A 78 1.11 19.50 -8.11
C PHE A 78 1.95 20.78 -7.91
N SER A 79 3.19 20.60 -7.44
CA SER A 79 4.17 21.68 -7.25
C SER A 79 5.43 21.41 -8.06
N ILE A 80 5.93 22.44 -8.74
CA ILE A 80 7.19 22.38 -9.50
C ILE A 80 8.43 22.41 -8.60
N ASN A 81 8.28 22.71 -7.31
CA ASN A 81 9.39 22.74 -6.36
C ASN A 81 9.67 21.33 -5.81
N ALA A 82 10.95 20.95 -5.79
CA ALA A 82 11.35 19.69 -5.19
C ALA A 82 10.98 19.66 -3.70
N THR A 83 10.08 18.76 -3.34
CA THR A 83 9.60 18.60 -1.95
C THR A 83 10.72 18.16 -1.01
N TRP A 84 11.65 17.35 -1.51
CA TRP A 84 12.75 16.76 -0.76
C TRP A 84 14.09 17.18 -1.36
N ALA A 85 15.09 17.43 -0.50
CA ALA A 85 16.45 17.65 -0.96
C ALA A 85 16.99 16.40 -1.68
N ALA A 86 17.84 16.61 -2.68
CA ALA A 86 18.39 15.53 -3.48
C ALA A 86 19.18 14.52 -2.63
N CYS A 87 18.95 13.24 -2.89
CA CYS A 87 19.69 12.13 -2.30
C CYS A 87 20.10 11.14 -3.40
N GLY A 88 21.30 11.32 -3.94
CA GLY A 88 21.93 10.41 -4.89
C GLY A 88 22.61 9.22 -4.21
N VAL A 89 23.09 8.27 -5.02
CA VAL A 89 23.77 7.06 -4.52
C VAL A 89 25.07 7.34 -3.77
N SER A 90 25.77 8.43 -4.12
CA SER A 90 27.04 8.84 -3.51
C SER A 90 26.89 9.80 -2.34
N ASP A 91 25.68 10.31 -2.07
CA ASP A 91 25.44 11.21 -0.95
C ASP A 91 25.69 10.49 0.40
N ALA A 92 26.20 11.20 1.40
CA ALA A 92 26.38 10.64 2.73
C ALA A 92 25.04 10.13 3.30
N SER A 93 25.04 8.97 3.95
CA SER A 93 23.83 8.40 4.58
C SER A 93 23.21 9.33 5.63
N THR A 94 24.01 10.23 6.22
CA THR A 94 23.59 11.21 7.22
C THR A 94 23.05 12.52 6.63
N LYS A 95 23.15 12.72 5.31
CA LYS A 95 22.64 13.92 4.63
C LYS A 95 21.15 14.07 4.88
N LEU A 96 20.74 15.25 5.34
CA LEU A 96 19.34 15.58 5.59
C LEU A 96 18.60 15.74 4.26
N VAL A 97 17.45 15.07 4.16
CA VAL A 97 16.52 15.17 3.03
C VAL A 97 15.36 16.09 3.39
N ARG A 98 14.79 15.91 4.59
CA ARG A 98 13.61 16.65 5.07
C ARG A 98 13.49 16.57 6.60
N THR A 99 13.04 17.64 7.23
CA THR A 99 12.72 17.68 8.67
C THR A 99 11.22 17.84 8.88
N PHE A 100 10.60 16.89 9.57
CA PHE A 100 9.19 16.95 9.93
C PHE A 100 9.01 17.38 11.38
N THR A 101 7.89 18.03 11.68
CA THR A 101 7.43 18.25 13.06
C THR A 101 6.54 17.08 13.45
N ARG A 102 6.69 16.59 14.68
CA ARG A 102 5.83 15.56 15.27
C ARG A 102 5.22 16.07 16.57
N VAL A 103 3.92 15.88 16.74
CA VAL A 103 3.20 16.29 17.96
C VAL A 103 3.38 15.25 19.07
N ALA A 104 3.11 15.66 20.31
CA ALA A 104 2.99 14.70 21.40
C ALA A 104 1.70 13.90 21.23
N TRP A 105 1.74 12.62 21.59
CA TRP A 105 0.58 11.74 21.58
C TRP A 105 0.69 10.72 22.69
N GLN A 106 -0.20 10.81 23.69
CA GLN A 106 -0.15 9.95 24.87
C GLN A 106 1.26 9.93 25.50
N SER A 107 1.93 8.78 25.51
CA SER A 107 3.30 8.59 26.04
C SER A 107 4.41 8.89 25.04
N VAL A 108 4.08 9.19 23.78
CA VAL A 108 5.04 9.60 22.76
C VAL A 108 5.25 11.13 22.86
N PRO A 109 6.48 11.61 23.16
CA PRO A 109 6.74 13.04 23.32
C PRO A 109 6.57 13.78 21.99
N ALA A 110 6.50 15.12 21.97
CA ALA A 110 6.61 15.93 20.74
C ALA A 110 8.08 16.03 20.27
N GLY A 111 8.30 16.59 19.07
CA GLY A 111 9.65 16.92 18.60
C GLY A 111 9.80 17.04 17.09
N LYS A 112 10.96 16.64 16.59
CA LYS A 112 11.28 16.58 15.16
C LYS A 112 11.53 15.14 14.72
N ALA A 113 11.28 14.86 13.45
CA ALA A 113 11.69 13.63 12.78
C ALA A 113 12.51 13.98 11.54
N TYR A 114 13.63 13.29 11.35
CA TYR A 114 14.58 13.59 10.27
C TYR A 114 14.55 12.50 9.23
N LEU A 115 14.09 12.82 8.02
CA LEU A 115 14.36 11.99 6.86
C LEU A 115 15.77 12.30 6.37
N LYS A 116 16.67 11.34 6.50
CA LYS A 116 18.03 11.40 5.94
C LYS A 116 18.15 10.45 4.76
N CYS A 117 19.21 10.60 3.98
CA CYS A 117 19.51 9.71 2.86
C CYS A 117 19.44 8.23 3.24
N GLY A 118 20.04 7.87 4.38
CA GLY A 118 19.95 6.53 4.95
C GLY A 118 20.66 5.46 4.12
N SER A 119 20.13 4.25 4.15
CA SER A 119 20.61 3.08 3.39
C SER A 119 19.42 2.24 2.93
N ASP A 120 19.68 1.08 2.34
CA ASP A 120 18.61 0.14 1.98
C ASP A 120 17.79 -0.37 3.17
N ALA A 121 18.29 -0.19 4.40
CA ALA A 121 17.65 -0.61 5.64
C ALA A 121 16.90 0.50 6.39
N TRP A 122 17.16 1.78 6.09
CA TRP A 122 16.47 2.90 6.74
C TRP A 122 16.52 4.21 5.93
N GLY A 123 15.62 5.15 6.22
CA GLY A 123 15.62 6.50 5.65
C GLY A 123 15.10 6.55 4.22
N TYR A 124 15.50 7.60 3.50
CA TYR A 124 14.99 7.88 2.15
C TYR A 124 15.26 6.71 1.18
N ARG A 125 16.47 6.15 1.18
CA ARG A 125 16.82 5.04 0.27
C ARG A 125 16.00 3.78 0.53
N HIS A 126 15.70 3.48 1.79
CA HIS A 126 14.82 2.36 2.14
C HIS A 126 13.39 2.57 1.67
N ILE A 127 12.83 3.77 1.87
CA ILE A 127 11.50 4.14 1.35
C ILE A 127 11.48 4.04 -0.17
N GLN A 128 12.51 4.58 -0.84
CA GLN A 128 12.61 4.51 -2.29
C GLN A 128 12.66 3.06 -2.78
N LYS A 129 13.57 2.25 -2.22
CA LYS A 129 13.78 0.86 -2.65
C LYS A 129 12.56 -0.03 -2.44
N ASN A 130 11.90 0.08 -1.28
CA ASN A 130 10.90 -0.90 -0.85
C ASN A 130 9.46 -0.39 -0.94
N HIS A 131 9.26 0.93 -1.04
CA HIS A 131 7.94 1.54 -0.92
C HIS A 131 7.64 2.61 -1.97
N GLN A 132 8.54 2.90 -2.91
CA GLN A 132 8.27 3.85 -4.00
C GLN A 132 7.01 3.45 -4.77
N ALA A 133 6.87 2.18 -5.16
CA ALA A 133 5.70 1.70 -5.89
C ALA A 133 4.38 1.89 -5.10
N HIS A 134 4.43 1.76 -3.77
CA HIS A 134 3.27 2.04 -2.93
C HIS A 134 2.89 3.52 -2.94
N TRP A 135 3.89 4.41 -2.92
CA TRP A 135 3.66 5.85 -3.01
C TRP A 135 3.25 6.30 -4.41
N GLU A 136 3.75 5.67 -5.48
CA GLU A 136 3.31 5.92 -6.85
C GLU A 136 1.83 5.58 -7.05
N ALA A 137 1.37 4.47 -6.47
CA ALA A 137 -0.04 4.07 -6.50
C ALA A 137 -0.97 5.05 -5.76
N ILE A 138 -0.45 5.81 -4.79
CA ILE A 138 -1.17 6.92 -4.16
C ILE A 138 -1.13 8.15 -5.08
N ALA A 139 0.08 8.53 -5.52
CA ALA A 139 0.34 9.77 -6.24
C ALA A 139 -0.37 9.90 -7.60
N VAL A 140 -0.67 8.77 -8.26
CA VAL A 140 -1.31 8.74 -9.58
C VAL A 140 -2.68 9.42 -9.61
N TYR A 141 -3.45 9.35 -8.52
CA TYR A 141 -4.80 9.93 -8.45
C TYR A 141 -4.79 11.45 -8.32
N ASP A 142 -3.77 12.01 -7.68
CA ASP A 142 -3.60 13.46 -7.51
C ASP A 142 -2.67 14.06 -8.58
N GLY A 143 -2.15 13.26 -9.52
CA GLY A 143 -1.27 13.73 -10.58
C GLY A 143 0.09 14.26 -10.09
N VAL A 144 0.56 13.79 -8.92
CA VAL A 144 1.79 14.29 -8.28
C VAL A 144 2.95 13.30 -8.36
N ASN A 145 4.15 13.75 -7.98
CA ASN A 145 5.28 12.85 -7.80
C ASN A 145 5.11 12.02 -6.51
N TRP A 146 5.60 10.77 -6.50
CA TRP A 146 5.54 9.90 -5.31
C TRP A 146 6.15 10.53 -4.06
N ARG A 147 7.19 11.38 -4.21
CA ARG A 147 7.80 12.10 -3.07
C ARG A 147 6.87 13.15 -2.49
N THR A 148 6.05 13.79 -3.32
CA THR A 148 5.04 14.76 -2.88
C THR A 148 3.94 14.05 -2.08
N ALA A 149 3.44 12.93 -2.59
CA ALA A 149 2.46 12.10 -1.87
C ALA A 149 3.03 11.60 -0.52
N ALA A 150 4.27 11.12 -0.52
CA ALA A 150 4.95 10.67 0.70
C ALA A 150 5.19 11.80 1.70
N ASP A 151 5.66 12.98 1.26
CA ASP A 151 5.90 14.12 2.15
C ASP A 151 4.63 14.58 2.86
N TRP A 152 3.55 14.79 2.09
CA TRP A 152 2.25 15.15 2.64
C TRP A 152 1.76 14.11 3.65
N ALA A 153 1.74 12.85 3.25
CA ALA A 153 1.26 11.75 4.09
C ALA A 153 2.07 11.60 5.39
N ILE A 154 3.40 11.73 5.32
CA ILE A 154 4.27 11.69 6.50
C ILE A 154 4.02 12.89 7.40
N ALA A 155 3.93 14.10 6.84
CA ALA A 155 3.67 15.31 7.59
C ALA A 155 2.33 15.24 8.34
N GLU A 156 1.27 14.85 7.65
CA GLU A 156 -0.06 14.65 8.23
C GLU A 156 -0.04 13.58 9.32
N THR A 157 0.64 12.45 9.10
CA THR A 157 0.72 11.36 10.09
C THR A 157 1.47 11.77 11.36
N LEU A 158 2.48 12.62 11.24
CA LEU A 158 3.27 13.09 12.39
C LEU A 158 2.62 14.27 13.13
N LEU A 159 1.83 15.10 12.43
CA LEU A 159 1.12 16.24 13.03
C LEU A 159 -0.24 15.85 13.62
N TYR A 160 -0.92 14.90 12.98
CA TYR A 160 -2.25 14.43 13.35
C TYR A 160 -2.27 12.90 13.31
N PRO A 161 -1.56 12.18 14.18
CA PRO A 161 -1.64 10.72 14.18
C PRO A 161 -3.02 10.25 14.62
N ALA A 162 -3.55 9.20 14.00
CA ALA A 162 -4.70 8.45 14.55
C ALA A 162 -4.25 7.59 15.75
N SER A 163 -2.99 7.17 15.73
CA SER A 163 -2.32 6.54 16.87
C SER A 163 -0.81 6.77 16.79
N ALA A 164 -0.18 6.85 17.95
CA ALA A 164 1.27 6.77 18.08
C ALA A 164 1.63 5.92 19.31
N THR A 165 2.60 5.02 19.16
CA THR A 165 3.05 4.13 20.23
C THR A 165 4.58 4.05 20.27
N TYR A 166 5.12 3.83 21.46
CA TYR A 166 6.51 3.42 21.61
C TYR A 166 6.61 1.89 21.50
N VAL A 167 7.50 1.43 20.63
CA VAL A 167 7.78 0.02 20.37
C VAL A 167 9.15 -0.30 20.95
N SER A 168 9.16 -0.99 22.10
CA SER A 168 10.38 -1.25 22.86
C SER A 168 11.31 -2.26 22.20
N SER A 169 10.78 -3.18 21.39
CA SER A 169 11.56 -4.25 20.75
C SER A 169 12.56 -3.75 19.70
N ASN A 170 12.31 -2.58 19.10
CA ASN A 170 13.18 -1.97 18.09
C ASN A 170 13.56 -0.52 18.42
N ASP A 171 13.21 -0.05 19.61
CA ASP A 171 13.45 1.31 20.09
C ASP A 171 12.94 2.42 19.14
N THR A 172 11.67 2.29 18.72
CA THR A 172 11.04 3.24 17.79
C THR A 172 9.74 3.82 18.31
N TYR A 173 9.37 4.98 17.77
CA TYR A 173 8.01 5.48 17.77
C TYR A 173 7.34 5.08 16.46
N TYR A 174 6.18 4.44 16.56
CA TYR A 174 5.34 4.06 15.43
C TYR A 174 4.12 4.97 15.38
N TYR A 175 3.95 5.70 14.27
CA TYR A 175 2.82 6.57 14.01
C TYR A 175 1.97 5.99 12.88
N LYS A 176 0.66 6.14 13.01
CA LYS A 176 -0.30 5.68 12.01
C LYS A 176 -1.40 6.70 11.80
N ARG A 177 -1.77 6.96 10.54
CA ARG A 177 -2.92 7.79 10.17
C ARG A 177 -3.68 7.17 8.99
N GLN A 178 -4.99 7.36 8.96
CA GLN A 178 -5.82 6.92 7.85
C GLN A 178 -5.91 8.01 6.76
N ILE A 179 -5.77 7.61 5.50
CA ILE A 179 -6.06 8.43 4.32
C ILE A 179 -7.15 7.76 3.48
N GLN A 180 -7.91 8.57 2.74
CA GLN A 180 -9.07 8.17 1.97
C GLN A 180 -8.99 8.72 0.55
N LEU A 181 -9.21 7.84 -0.42
CA LEU A 181 -9.43 8.21 -1.81
C LEU A 181 -10.90 8.59 -1.95
N ARG A 182 -11.18 9.81 -2.38
CA ARG A 182 -12.52 10.37 -2.44
C ARG A 182 -12.83 10.88 -3.83
N ASP A 183 -14.10 10.81 -4.18
CA ASP A 183 -14.65 11.49 -5.35
C ASP A 183 -14.83 12.98 -5.06
N LYS A 184 -14.32 13.83 -5.96
CA LYS A 184 -14.35 15.29 -5.85
C LYS A 184 -15.77 15.86 -5.88
N SER A 185 -16.67 15.24 -6.64
CA SER A 185 -18.04 15.71 -6.86
C SER A 185 -19.00 15.30 -5.74
N THR A 186 -18.85 14.07 -5.22
CA THR A 186 -19.78 13.48 -4.25
C THR A 186 -19.20 13.35 -2.85
N GLY A 187 -17.88 13.42 -2.68
CA GLY A 187 -17.18 13.16 -1.43
C GLY A 187 -17.15 11.68 -1.02
N LYS A 188 -17.71 10.78 -1.84
CA LYS A 188 -17.77 9.34 -1.58
C LYS A 188 -16.36 8.75 -1.44
N VAL A 189 -16.16 7.90 -0.44
CA VAL A 189 -14.89 7.18 -0.23
C VAL A 189 -14.83 5.94 -1.12
N PHE A 190 -13.77 5.83 -1.92
CA PHE A 190 -13.50 4.70 -2.82
C PHE A 190 -12.46 3.74 -2.25
N ALA A 191 -11.48 4.26 -1.53
CA ALA A 191 -10.44 3.44 -0.92
C ALA A 191 -9.96 4.06 0.40
N VAL A 192 -9.43 3.19 1.26
CA VAL A 192 -8.80 3.57 2.53
C VAL A 192 -7.40 2.98 2.57
N LYS A 193 -6.45 3.78 3.02
CA LYS A 193 -5.08 3.33 3.32
C LYS A 193 -4.64 3.86 4.67
N TYR A 194 -3.69 3.18 5.28
CA TYR A 194 -3.04 3.60 6.50
C TYR A 194 -1.60 3.98 6.20
N VAL A 195 -1.23 5.21 6.51
CA VAL A 195 0.13 5.68 6.44
C VAL A 195 0.82 5.32 7.74
N ASN A 196 1.93 4.59 7.64
CA ASN A 196 2.76 4.17 8.76
C ASN A 196 4.06 4.96 8.69
N VAL A 197 4.47 5.57 9.80
CA VAL A 197 5.76 6.28 9.92
C VAL A 197 6.50 5.79 11.16
N ILE A 198 7.70 5.25 10.95
CA ILE A 198 8.53 4.70 12.03
C ILE A 198 9.72 5.62 12.25
N VAL A 199 9.88 6.12 13.48
CA VAL A 199 10.93 7.06 13.88
C VAL A 199 11.78 6.44 14.98
N ALA A 200 13.11 6.40 14.81
CA ALA A 200 14.01 5.91 15.85
C ALA A 200 13.98 6.83 17.08
N ARG A 201 13.87 6.26 18.29
CA ARG A 201 13.79 7.04 19.54
C ARG A 201 15.06 7.83 19.80
N ALA A 202 16.24 7.21 19.65
CA ALA A 202 17.50 7.85 20.00
C ALA A 202 17.91 8.96 19.01
N THR A 203 17.86 8.67 17.71
CA THR A 203 18.38 9.58 16.67
C THR A 203 17.31 10.47 16.06
N GLN A 204 16.03 10.20 16.31
CA GLN A 204 14.89 10.87 15.70
C GLN A 204 14.86 10.74 14.16
N ASN A 205 15.63 9.82 13.59
CA ASN A 205 15.61 9.58 12.15
C ASN A 205 14.34 8.78 11.78
N ILE A 206 13.71 9.13 10.67
CA ILE A 206 12.69 8.28 10.04
C ILE A 206 13.41 7.04 9.51
N ILE A 207 12.98 5.88 10.00
CA ILE A 207 13.49 4.57 9.57
C ILE A 207 12.76 4.14 8.30
N THR A 208 11.44 4.23 8.28
CA THR A 208 10.63 3.96 7.09
C THR A 208 9.30 4.70 7.15
N ALA A 209 8.67 4.87 5.99
CA ALA A 209 7.31 5.34 5.86
C ALA A 209 6.65 4.71 4.62
N TYR A 210 5.43 4.21 4.79
CA TYR A 210 4.70 3.53 3.72
C TYR A 210 3.19 3.50 3.95
N PRO A 211 2.37 3.51 2.89
CA PRO A 211 0.95 3.21 2.99
C PRO A 211 0.71 1.69 2.99
N SER A 212 -0.30 1.24 3.73
CA SER A 212 -0.79 -0.14 3.80
C SER A 212 -2.31 -0.18 3.74
N SER A 213 -2.90 -1.37 3.54
CA SER A 213 -4.35 -1.57 3.63
C SER A 213 -4.86 -1.83 5.06
N SER A 214 -3.95 -2.08 6.02
CA SER A 214 -4.25 -2.34 7.43
C SER A 214 -3.15 -1.86 8.34
#